data_AF-A0A126SXW6-F1
#
_entry.id   AF-A0A126SXW6-F1
#
_cell.length_a   1.000
_cell.length_b   1.000
_cell.length_c   1.000
_cell.angle_alpha   90.00
_cell.angle_beta   90.00
_cell.angle_gamma   90.00
#
_symmetry.space_group_name_H-M   'P 1'
#
loop_
_entity.id
_entity.type
_entity.pdbx_description
1 polymer ?
#
loop_
_entity_poly.entity_id
_entity_poly.type
_entity_poly.pdbx_seq_one_letter_code
_entity_poly.pdbx_strand_id
1 'polypeptide(L)'
;MIAVGRHAIAGLTALEFAIVLAIIGAVAYVLLRGLVFAEKETERLAFNDNQAALERALAYELMSRGTRGETQDPALLTRQDPFQWLERKPLGWAGDYPAQGRTKPGAWYWDGQRAEVVYIPQDPERVKFAKAREAEIRLSIKATGSGNVRLMVVTPFAWR
;
A
#
# COMPACT_ATOMS: atom_id res chain seq x y z
N MET A 1 27.30 53.69 -47.94
CA MET A 1 27.66 53.72 -46.52
C MET A 1 26.58 52.95 -45.76
N ILE A 2 26.81 51.68 -45.44
CA ILE A 2 25.86 50.84 -44.68
C ILE A 2 26.66 50.25 -43.51
N ALA A 3 26.39 50.73 -42.31
CA ALA A 3 26.96 50.17 -41.09
C ALA A 3 26.20 48.88 -40.75
N VAL A 4 26.86 47.73 -40.95
CA VAL A 4 26.37 46.44 -40.46
C VAL A 4 26.61 46.40 -38.95
N GLY A 5 25.54 46.54 -38.17
CA GLY A 5 25.57 46.32 -36.73
C GLY A 5 25.92 44.86 -36.46
N ARG A 6 27.10 44.60 -35.91
CA ARG A 6 27.45 43.29 -35.37
C ARG A 6 26.67 43.09 -34.07
N HIS A 7 25.63 42.27 -34.10
CA HIS A 7 25.04 41.72 -32.88
C HIS A 7 26.06 40.75 -32.26
N ALA A 8 26.88 41.28 -31.35
CA ALA A 8 27.68 40.45 -30.48
C ALA A 8 26.71 39.75 -29.53
N ILE A 9 26.55 38.44 -29.71
CA ILE A 9 25.93 37.58 -28.71
C ILE A 9 26.89 37.63 -27.51
N ALA A 10 26.53 38.41 -26.50
CA ALA A 10 27.29 38.50 -25.25
C ALA A 10 27.22 37.13 -24.59
N GLY A 11 28.33 36.40 -24.67
CA GLY A 11 28.47 35.06 -24.14
C GLY A 11 28.27 35.06 -22.63
N LEU A 12 27.44 34.12 -22.17
CA LEU A 12 27.20 33.78 -20.77
C LEU A 12 28.52 33.84 -19.98
N THR A 13 28.61 34.74 -19.01
CA THR A 13 29.80 34.80 -18.15
C THR A 13 29.90 33.50 -17.33
N ALA A 14 31.11 33.04 -17.02
CA ALA A 14 31.30 31.81 -16.25
C ALA A 14 30.55 31.83 -14.90
N LEU A 15 30.36 33.03 -14.33
CA LEU A 15 29.58 33.26 -13.13
C LEU A 15 28.08 33.01 -13.35
N GLU A 16 27.49 33.54 -14.43
CA GLU A 16 26.08 33.31 -14.77
C GLU A 16 25.81 31.82 -15.00
N PHE A 17 26.71 31.12 -15.69
CA PHE A 17 26.59 29.68 -15.89
C PHE A 17 26.65 28.91 -14.56
N ALA A 18 27.57 29.27 -13.65
CA ALA A 18 27.67 28.65 -12.34
C ALA A 18 26.42 28.86 -11.48
N ILE A 19 25.83 30.07 -11.52
CA ILE A 19 24.60 30.39 -10.80
C ILE A 19 23.42 29.58 -11.35
N VAL A 20 23.28 29.51 -12.69
CA VAL A 20 22.23 28.70 -13.32
C VAL A 20 22.38 27.22 -12.95
N LEU A 21 23.61 26.69 -12.96
CA LEU A 21 23.87 25.31 -12.57
C LEU A 21 23.52 25.06 -11.09
N ALA A 22 23.84 26.00 -10.20
CA ALA A 22 23.50 25.91 -8.78
C ALA A 22 21.98 25.92 -8.55
N ILE A 23 21.24 26.78 -9.27
CA ILE A 23 19.77 26.83 -9.20
C ILE A 23 19.17 25.52 -9.71
N ILE A 24 19.63 25.01 -10.86
CA ILE A 24 19.17 23.73 -11.41
C ILE A 24 19.45 22.59 -10.43
N GLY A 25 20.65 22.54 -9.85
CA GLY A 25 21.02 21.53 -8.84
C GLY A 25 20.13 21.59 -7.60
N ALA A 26 19.84 22.78 -7.09
CA ALA A 26 18.95 22.97 -5.95
C ALA A 26 17.51 22.51 -6.26
N VAL A 27 16.97 22.89 -7.42
CA VAL A 27 15.63 22.47 -7.85
C VAL A 27 15.57 20.95 -8.06
N ALA A 28 16.55 20.37 -8.75
CA ALA A 28 16.64 18.93 -8.96
C ALA A 28 16.73 18.16 -7.64
N TYR A 29 17.48 18.67 -6.66
CA TYR A 29 17.58 18.07 -5.34
C TYR A 29 16.24 18.07 -4.59
N VAL A 30 15.50 19.19 -4.63
CA VAL A 30 14.16 19.28 -4.03
C VAL A 30 13.20 18.31 -4.70
N LEU A 31 13.22 18.22 -6.03
CA LEU A 31 12.38 17.29 -6.80
C LEU A 31 12.71 15.83 -6.48
N LEU A 32 13.99 15.46 -6.41
CA LEU A 32 14.41 14.11 -6.03
C LEU A 32 13.95 13.77 -4.60
N ARG A 33 14.05 14.70 -3.65
CA ARG A 33 13.51 14.48 -2.29
C ARG A 33 12.00 14.27 -2.30
N GLY A 34 11.26 15.03 -3.10
CA GLY A 34 9.81 14.85 -3.26
C GLY A 34 9.45 13.49 -3.85
N LEU A 35 10.21 13.03 -4.85
CA LEU A 35 10.00 11.72 -5.48
C LEU A 35 10.27 10.56 -4.51
N VAL A 36 11.35 10.65 -3.72
CA VAL A 36 11.69 9.67 -2.68
C VAL A 36 10.67 9.68 -1.53
N PHE A 37 10.03 10.82 -1.23
CA PHE A 37 8.98 10.89 -0.24
C PHE A 37 7.67 10.25 -0.73
N ALA A 38 7.33 10.44 -2.01
CA ALA A 38 6.17 9.79 -2.61
C ALA A 38 6.28 8.26 -2.56
N GLU A 39 7.47 7.71 -2.80
CA GLU A 39 7.73 6.26 -2.79
C GLU A 39 7.71 5.62 -1.39
N LYS A 40 7.96 6.40 -0.33
CA LYS A 40 7.92 5.89 1.06
C LYS A 40 6.50 5.60 1.54
N GLU A 41 5.55 6.37 1.05
CA GLU A 41 4.15 6.32 1.45
C GLU A 41 3.35 5.29 0.63
N THR A 42 3.90 4.80 -0.49
CA THR A 42 3.16 3.91 -1.41
C THR A 42 2.82 2.56 -0.79
N GLU A 43 3.71 1.96 0.01
CA GLU A 43 3.43 0.65 0.62
C GLU A 43 2.32 0.76 1.67
N ARG A 44 2.39 1.78 2.54
CA ARG A 44 1.35 2.04 3.55
C ARG A 44 0.00 2.35 2.89
N LEU A 45 0.00 3.20 1.87
CA LEU A 45 -1.23 3.53 1.13
C LEU A 45 -1.80 2.30 0.42
N ALA A 46 -0.97 1.53 -0.31
CA ALA A 46 -1.41 0.31 -0.97
C ALA A 46 -1.95 -0.72 0.03
N PHE A 47 -1.33 -0.82 1.21
CA PHE A 47 -1.80 -1.67 2.29
C PHE A 47 -3.19 -1.24 2.79
N ASN A 48 -3.35 0.04 3.11
CA ASN A 48 -4.61 0.61 3.60
C ASN A 48 -5.73 0.50 2.56
N ASP A 49 -5.43 0.76 1.28
CA ASP A 49 -6.37 0.67 0.17
C ASP A 49 -6.87 -0.77 -0.01
N ASN A 50 -5.96 -1.75 0.06
CA ASN A 50 -6.31 -3.17 0.00
C ASN A 50 -7.14 -3.61 1.21
N GLN A 51 -6.78 -3.16 2.42
CA GLN A 51 -7.58 -3.42 3.62
C GLN A 51 -9.00 -2.84 3.46
N ALA A 52 -9.13 -1.60 3.03
CA ALA A 52 -10.42 -0.95 2.80
C ALA A 52 -11.21 -1.62 1.66
N ALA A 53 -10.56 -2.15 0.63
CA ALA A 53 -11.21 -2.94 -0.41
C ALA A 53 -11.79 -4.25 0.15
N LEU A 54 -11.02 -4.97 0.99
CA LEU A 54 -11.48 -6.20 1.64
C LEU A 54 -12.67 -5.93 2.58
N GLU A 55 -12.62 -4.85 3.38
CA GLU A 55 -13.74 -4.47 4.24
C GLU A 55 -15.01 -4.14 3.45
N ARG A 56 -14.88 -3.46 2.30
CA ARG A 56 -16.00 -3.21 1.39
C ARG A 56 -16.57 -4.48 0.79
N ALA A 57 -15.71 -5.42 0.38
CA ALA A 57 -16.14 -6.71 -0.16
C ALA A 57 -16.91 -7.54 0.89
N LEU A 58 -16.42 -7.57 2.13
CA LEU A 58 -17.09 -8.20 3.26
C LEU A 58 -18.47 -7.60 3.52
N ALA A 59 -18.58 -6.26 3.52
CA ALA A 59 -19.86 -5.58 3.71
C ALA A 59 -20.84 -5.86 2.57
N TYR A 60 -20.36 -5.85 1.32
CA TYR A 60 -21.17 -6.15 0.14
C TYR A 60 -21.70 -7.58 0.17
N GLU A 61 -20.84 -8.56 0.48
CA GLU A 61 -21.28 -9.95 0.60
C GLU A 61 -22.34 -10.14 1.69
N LEU A 62 -22.16 -9.51 2.85
CA LEU A 62 -23.15 -9.58 3.94
C LEU A 62 -24.52 -9.00 3.51
N MET A 63 -24.51 -7.91 2.74
CA MET A 63 -25.73 -7.33 2.17
C MET A 63 -26.35 -8.25 1.12
N SER A 64 -25.52 -8.82 0.24
CA SER A 64 -25.93 -9.74 -0.84
C SER A 64 -26.59 -11.02 -0.30
N ARG A 65 -26.15 -11.52 0.86
CA ARG A 65 -26.84 -12.63 1.55
C ARG A 65 -28.25 -12.25 1.97
N GLY A 66 -28.43 -11.04 2.49
CA GLY A 66 -29.76 -10.54 2.87
C GLY A 66 -30.71 -10.44 1.70
N THR A 67 -30.24 -9.99 0.53
CA THR A 67 -31.07 -9.90 -0.68
C THR A 67 -31.42 -11.26 -1.26
N ARG A 68 -30.58 -12.28 -1.04
CA ARG A 68 -30.86 -13.69 -1.41
C ARG A 68 -31.75 -14.43 -0.41
N GLY A 69 -32.16 -13.80 0.69
CA GLY A 69 -32.91 -14.45 1.76
C GLY A 69 -32.07 -15.43 2.59
N GLU A 70 -30.75 -15.36 2.47
CA GLU A 70 -29.80 -16.14 3.28
C GLU A 70 -29.58 -15.47 4.65
N THR A 71 -29.07 -16.25 5.61
CA THR A 71 -28.73 -15.70 6.92
C THR A 71 -27.62 -14.65 6.82
N GLN A 72 -27.94 -13.43 7.25
CA GLN A 72 -26.97 -12.35 7.41
C GLN A 72 -26.22 -12.50 8.74
N ASP A 73 -25.51 -13.60 8.92
CA ASP A 73 -24.68 -13.83 10.10
C ASP A 73 -23.23 -13.38 9.82
N PRO A 74 -22.77 -12.27 10.42
CA PRO A 74 -21.39 -11.80 10.30
C PRO A 74 -20.37 -12.86 10.73
N ALA A 75 -20.73 -13.75 11.68
CA ALA A 75 -19.84 -14.79 12.17
C ALA A 75 -19.49 -15.81 11.07
N LEU A 76 -20.38 -16.07 10.11
CA LEU A 76 -20.09 -16.95 8.99
C LEU A 76 -18.97 -16.39 8.10
N LEU A 77 -18.94 -15.06 7.90
CA LEU A 77 -17.93 -14.40 7.07
C LEU A 77 -16.55 -14.40 7.74
N THR A 78 -16.49 -14.48 9.08
CA THR A 78 -15.21 -14.48 9.81
C THR A 78 -14.29 -15.65 9.50
N ARG A 79 -14.81 -16.73 8.90
CA ARG A 79 -14.06 -17.97 8.59
C ARG A 79 -13.80 -18.17 7.10
N GLN A 80 -14.26 -17.26 6.26
CA GLN A 80 -14.21 -17.41 4.81
C GLN A 80 -13.15 -16.47 4.21
N ASP A 81 -12.52 -16.91 3.12
CA ASP A 81 -11.52 -16.11 2.40
C ASP A 81 -12.16 -14.80 1.89
N PRO A 82 -11.77 -13.62 2.40
CA PRO A 82 -12.35 -12.36 1.98
C PRO A 82 -11.90 -11.96 0.57
N PHE A 83 -10.79 -12.51 0.09
CA PHE A 83 -10.31 -12.22 -1.25
C PHE A 83 -11.20 -12.82 -2.34
N GLN A 84 -12.07 -13.79 -2.03
CA GLN A 84 -12.97 -14.40 -3.00
C GLN A 84 -14.09 -13.44 -3.46
N TRP A 85 -14.41 -12.44 -2.63
CA TRP A 85 -15.47 -11.46 -2.91
C TRP A 85 -14.97 -10.18 -3.55
N LEU A 86 -13.66 -10.07 -3.77
CA LEU A 86 -13.09 -8.95 -4.51
C LEU A 86 -13.26 -9.16 -6.01
N GLU A 87 -13.87 -8.18 -6.70
CA GLU A 87 -13.98 -8.17 -8.17
C GLU A 87 -12.61 -8.29 -8.85
N ARG A 88 -11.60 -7.64 -8.25
CA ARG A 88 -10.20 -7.72 -8.69
C ARG A 88 -9.31 -8.03 -7.49
N LYS A 89 -8.53 -9.12 -7.60
CA LYS A 89 -7.54 -9.46 -6.58
C LYS A 89 -6.53 -8.31 -6.41
N PRO A 90 -6.13 -7.99 -5.17
CA PRO A 90 -5.19 -6.92 -4.92
C PRO A 90 -3.83 -7.24 -5.51
N LEU A 91 -3.07 -6.20 -5.83
CA LEU A 91 -1.68 -6.36 -6.25
C LEU A 91 -0.91 -7.10 -5.14
N GLY A 92 -0.20 -8.16 -5.51
CA GLY A 92 0.52 -9.00 -4.55
C GLY A 92 -0.29 -10.16 -3.97
N TRP A 93 -1.54 -10.39 -4.37
CA TRP A 93 -2.25 -11.62 -4.01
C TRP A 93 -1.46 -12.87 -4.46
N ALA A 94 -1.11 -13.73 -3.51
CA ALA A 94 -0.23 -14.87 -3.71
C ALA A 94 -0.85 -16.22 -3.29
N GLY A 95 -2.12 -16.23 -2.84
CA GLY A 95 -2.88 -17.45 -2.57
C GLY A 95 -2.94 -17.83 -1.09
N ASP A 96 -3.07 -19.13 -0.83
CA ASP A 96 -3.20 -19.67 0.52
C ASP A 96 -1.89 -19.64 1.32
N TYR A 97 -2.02 -19.55 2.64
CA TYR A 97 -0.95 -19.60 3.62
C TYR A 97 -1.03 -20.90 4.44
N PRO A 98 0.11 -21.55 4.76
CA PRO A 98 1.47 -21.18 4.38
C PRO A 98 1.73 -21.37 2.88
N ALA A 99 2.49 -20.44 2.30
CA ALA A 99 2.88 -20.53 0.90
C ALA A 99 3.69 -21.80 0.65
N GLN A 100 3.51 -22.41 -0.53
CA GLN A 100 4.36 -23.51 -0.99
C GLN A 100 5.75 -22.94 -1.35
N GLY A 101 6.63 -22.82 -0.35
CA GLY A 101 7.97 -22.27 -0.49
C GLY A 101 8.16 -20.95 0.27
N ARG A 102 9.09 -20.11 -0.21
CA ARG A 102 9.40 -18.83 0.44
C ARG A 102 8.29 -17.81 0.16
N THR A 103 7.85 -17.11 1.20
CA THR A 103 6.93 -15.98 1.09
C THR A 103 7.54 -14.86 0.26
N LYS A 104 6.70 -14.18 -0.53
CA LYS A 104 7.11 -13.05 -1.38
C LYS A 104 6.93 -11.74 -0.60
N PRO A 105 7.92 -10.85 -0.57
CA PRO A 105 7.74 -9.51 -0.02
C PRO A 105 6.65 -8.75 -0.80
N GLY A 106 5.85 -7.95 -0.09
CA GLY A 106 4.71 -7.21 -0.64
C GLY A 106 3.50 -8.07 -0.98
N ALA A 107 3.48 -9.35 -0.58
CA ALA A 107 2.42 -10.28 -0.95
C ALA A 107 1.34 -10.47 0.13
N TRP A 108 0.13 -10.73 -0.35
CA TRP A 108 -1.06 -11.02 0.43
C TRP A 108 -1.43 -12.49 0.34
N TYR A 109 -1.78 -13.08 1.47
CA TYR A 109 -2.18 -14.47 1.59
C TYR A 109 -3.41 -14.63 2.48
N TRP A 110 -4.07 -15.77 2.34
CA TRP A 110 -5.14 -16.21 3.24
C TRP A 110 -4.70 -17.42 4.06
N ASP A 111 -4.66 -17.28 5.39
CA ASP A 111 -4.43 -18.37 6.31
C ASP A 111 -5.76 -19.02 6.69
N GLY A 112 -6.14 -20.06 5.94
CA GLY A 112 -7.38 -20.79 6.16
C GLY A 112 -7.43 -21.57 7.48
N GLN A 113 -6.28 -21.85 8.11
CA GLN A 113 -6.25 -22.52 9.42
C GLN A 113 -6.63 -21.57 10.55
N ARG A 114 -6.23 -20.30 10.43
CA ARG A 114 -6.50 -19.26 11.44
C ARG A 114 -7.64 -18.33 11.08
N ALA A 115 -8.12 -18.40 9.84
CA ALA A 115 -9.04 -17.42 9.25
C ALA A 115 -8.49 -15.99 9.33
N GLU A 116 -7.23 -15.83 8.92
CA GLU A 116 -6.50 -14.57 8.97
C GLU A 116 -6.01 -14.16 7.58
N VAL A 117 -6.10 -12.88 7.29
CA VAL A 117 -5.39 -12.26 6.16
C VAL A 117 -3.95 -12.00 6.60
N VAL A 118 -3.00 -12.47 5.79
CA VAL A 118 -1.57 -12.31 6.06
C VAL A 118 -0.97 -11.41 4.99
N TYR A 119 -0.27 -10.37 5.41
CA TYR A 119 0.53 -9.52 4.53
C TYR A 119 2.00 -9.59 4.90
N ILE A 120 2.85 -9.79 3.91
CA ILE A 120 4.30 -9.80 4.06
C ILE A 120 4.81 -8.43 3.60
N PRO A 121 5.33 -7.58 4.49
CA PRO A 121 5.89 -6.29 4.09
C PRO A 121 6.98 -6.44 3.03
N GLN A 122 7.04 -5.50 2.12
CA GLN A 122 8.09 -5.42 1.11
C GLN A 122 9.44 -5.12 1.77
N ASP A 123 9.45 -4.25 2.77
CA ASP A 123 10.61 -3.89 3.58
C ASP A 123 10.27 -4.03 5.08
N PRO A 124 10.64 -5.14 5.73
CA PRO A 124 10.34 -5.38 7.14
C PRO A 124 10.92 -4.32 8.09
N GLU A 125 11.98 -3.61 7.70
CA GLU A 125 12.59 -2.58 8.56
C GLU A 125 11.71 -1.35 8.70
N ARG A 126 10.75 -1.16 7.78
CA ARG A 126 9.75 -0.07 7.80
C ARG A 126 8.55 -0.37 8.69
N VAL A 127 8.42 -1.61 9.16
CA VAL A 127 7.32 -2.01 10.04
C VAL A 127 7.89 -2.30 11.43
N LYS A 128 7.47 -1.48 12.40
CA LYS A 128 7.75 -1.74 13.81
C LYS A 128 6.68 -2.67 14.37
N PHE A 129 7.01 -3.95 14.47
CA PHE A 129 6.16 -4.95 15.14
C PHE A 129 6.26 -4.83 16.66
N ALA A 130 5.17 -5.09 17.36
CA ALA A 130 5.19 -5.18 18.83
C ALA A 130 6.02 -6.39 19.33
N LYS A 131 6.13 -7.45 18.54
CA LYS A 131 6.92 -8.65 18.87
C LYS A 131 8.16 -8.72 17.97
N ALA A 132 9.33 -8.93 18.57
CA ALA A 132 10.62 -8.90 17.88
C ALA A 132 10.83 -10.02 16.83
N ARG A 133 10.03 -11.09 16.85
CA ARG A 133 10.12 -12.22 15.90
C ARG A 133 9.04 -12.19 14.82
N GLU A 134 8.25 -11.14 14.76
CA GLU A 134 7.18 -11.02 13.78
C GLU A 134 7.69 -10.25 12.56
N ALA A 135 7.41 -10.79 11.39
CA ALA A 135 7.83 -10.23 10.10
C ALA A 135 6.65 -10.16 9.12
N GLU A 136 5.44 -10.38 9.61
CA GLU A 136 4.21 -10.41 8.81
C GLU A 136 3.09 -9.71 9.58
N ILE A 137 2.23 -9.00 8.85
CA ILE A 137 1.07 -8.33 9.40
C ILE A 137 -0.12 -9.30 9.27
N ARG A 138 -0.76 -9.60 10.39
CA ARG A 138 -1.93 -10.49 10.44
C ARG A 138 -3.19 -9.69 10.77
N LEU A 139 -4.24 -9.88 9.99
CA LEU A 139 -5.55 -9.27 10.17
C LEU A 139 -6.59 -10.38 10.33
N SER A 140 -7.33 -10.34 11.43
CA SER A 140 -8.47 -11.22 11.68
C SER A 140 -9.77 -10.52 11.27
N ILE A 141 -10.68 -11.27 10.66
CA ILE A 141 -12.02 -10.79 10.37
C ILE A 141 -12.85 -10.89 11.66
N LYS A 142 -13.38 -9.78 12.15
CA LYS A 142 -14.23 -9.76 13.35
C LYS A 142 -15.58 -9.12 13.05
N ALA A 143 -16.63 -9.77 13.54
CA ALA A 143 -17.95 -9.17 13.64
C ALA A 143 -17.93 -8.06 14.69
N THR A 144 -18.40 -6.87 14.33
CA THR A 144 -18.64 -5.78 15.27
C THR A 144 -20.04 -5.95 15.86
N GLY A 145 -20.25 -5.53 17.10
CA GLY A 145 -21.57 -5.61 17.76
C GLY A 145 -22.70 -4.83 17.06
N SER A 146 -22.36 -4.04 16.03
CA SER A 146 -23.30 -3.32 15.16
C SER A 146 -23.80 -4.14 13.96
N GLY A 147 -23.44 -5.43 13.86
CA GLY A 147 -23.77 -6.27 12.71
C GLY A 147 -22.90 -6.04 11.47
N ASN A 148 -21.80 -5.30 11.60
CA ASN A 148 -20.83 -5.13 10.50
C ASN A 148 -19.65 -6.09 10.69
N VAL A 149 -18.84 -6.23 9.64
CA VAL A 149 -17.59 -6.99 9.68
C VAL A 149 -16.43 -6.04 9.43
N ARG A 150 -15.34 -6.18 10.20
CA ARG A 150 -14.11 -5.40 10.00
C ARG A 150 -12.87 -6.27 10.07
N LEU A 151 -11.81 -5.82 9.41
CA LEU A 151 -10.48 -6.38 9.59
C LEU A 151 -9.84 -5.74 10.82
N MET A 152 -9.42 -6.57 11.77
CA MET A 152 -8.73 -6.14 12.97
C MET A 152 -7.32 -6.71 13.01
N VAL A 153 -6.36 -5.85 13.28
CA VAL A 153 -4.96 -6.21 13.46
C VAL A 153 -4.85 -7.21 14.62
N VAL A 154 -4.23 -8.37 14.35
CA VAL A 154 -4.03 -9.44 15.34
C VAL A 154 -2.86 -9.09 16.27
N THR A 155 -1.75 -8.64 15.70
CA THR A 155 -0.61 -8.13 16.48
C THR A 155 -0.34 -6.67 16.14
N PRO A 156 -0.30 -5.76 17.13
CA PRO A 156 -0.04 -4.35 16.88
C PRO A 156 1.28 -4.11 16.13
N PHE A 157 1.22 -3.22 15.15
CA PHE A 157 2.38 -2.75 14.39
C PHE A 157 2.25 -1.25 14.12
N ALA A 158 3.36 -0.61 13.77
CA ALA A 158 3.38 0.77 13.32
C ALA A 158 4.32 0.91 12.11
N TRP A 159 3.89 1.66 11.10
CA TRP A 159 4.76 2.10 10.01
C TRP A 159 5.78 3.12 10.53
N ARG A 160 7.03 3.06 10.03
CA ARG A 160 8.11 4.00 10.35
C ARG A 160 8.23 5.10 9.31
#